data_AF-F3GE60-F1
#
_entry.id   AF-F3GE60-F1
#
_cell.length_a   1.000
_cell.length_b   1.000
_cell.length_c   1.000
_cell.angle_alpha   90.00
_cell.angle_beta   90.00
_cell.angle_gamma   90.00
#
_symmetry.space_group_name_H-M   'P 1'
#
loop_
_entity.id
_entity.type
_entity.pdbx_description
1 polymer ?
#
loop_
_entity_poly.entity_id
_entity_poly.type
_entity_poly.pdbx_seq_one_letter_code
_entity_poly.pdbx_strand_id
1 'polypeptide(L)'
;MLNRFKSWRERGWVQIDAAAYEQAWQRFGGSVATHPLVVARLSAFSGIAVRYLAWEQGGEVKAAIATWGRSLALSKDELKRHGKKGLFDLGNAELILPVANDI
;
A
#
# COMPACT_ATOMS: atom_id res chain seq x y z
N MET A 1 -4.92 19.63 9.02
CA MET A 1 -6.24 19.00 9.27
C MET A 1 -6.86 18.34 8.02
N LEU A 2 -6.67 18.87 6.81
CA LEU A 2 -7.28 18.35 5.57
C LEU A 2 -6.92 16.89 5.21
N ASN A 3 -5.73 16.41 5.62
CA ASN A 3 -5.28 15.04 5.34
C ASN A 3 -6.10 13.94 6.08
N ARG A 4 -7.03 14.33 6.96
CA ARG A 4 -8.00 13.41 7.59
C ARG A 4 -9.15 13.04 6.66
N PHE A 5 -9.46 13.87 5.66
CA PHE A 5 -10.53 13.62 4.70
C PHE A 5 -10.04 12.70 3.59
N LYS A 6 -10.67 11.53 3.45
CA LYS A 6 -10.30 10.51 2.46
C LYS A 6 -10.28 11.08 1.03
N SER A 7 -11.31 11.84 0.66
CA SER A 7 -11.45 12.45 -0.68
C SER A 7 -10.31 13.40 -1.03
N TRP A 8 -9.75 14.11 -0.05
CA TRP A 8 -8.61 14.98 -0.27
C TRP A 8 -7.30 14.20 -0.38
N ARG A 9 -7.06 13.28 0.58
CA ARG A 9 -5.83 12.48 0.65
C ARG A 9 -5.67 11.52 -0.54
N GLU A 10 -6.76 10.91 -0.98
CA GLU A 10 -6.78 9.93 -2.08
C GLU A 10 -7.13 10.60 -3.43
N ARG A 11 -7.04 11.94 -3.54
CA ARG A 11 -7.32 12.63 -4.81
C ARG A 11 -6.35 12.17 -5.89
N GLY A 12 -6.89 11.69 -7.02
CA GLY A 12 -6.13 11.11 -8.13
C GLY A 12 -5.86 9.61 -7.97
N TRP A 13 -6.05 9.05 -6.77
CA TRP A 13 -5.94 7.61 -6.53
C TRP A 13 -7.29 6.93 -6.77
N VAL A 14 -7.27 5.83 -7.50
CA VAL A 14 -8.43 4.97 -7.75
C VAL A 14 -8.23 3.64 -7.05
N GLN A 15 -9.31 3.04 -6.57
CA GLN A 15 -9.22 1.73 -5.95
C GLN A 15 -9.09 0.65 -7.02
N ILE A 16 -8.11 -0.22 -6.84
CA ILE A 16 -7.84 -1.37 -7.72
C ILE A 16 -7.93 -2.67 -6.91
N ASP A 17 -7.98 -3.80 -7.60
CA ASP A 17 -7.90 -5.11 -6.95
C ASP A 17 -6.45 -5.55 -6.70
N ALA A 18 -6.30 -6.70 -6.04
CA ALA A 18 -4.99 -7.26 -5.71
C ALA A 18 -4.20 -7.69 -6.95
N ALA A 19 -4.88 -8.12 -8.03
CA ALA A 19 -4.23 -8.58 -9.24
C ALA A 19 -3.63 -7.41 -10.02
N ALA A 20 -4.33 -6.28 -10.12
CA ALA A 20 -3.83 -5.04 -10.70
C ALA A 20 -2.65 -4.47 -9.88
N TYR A 21 -2.71 -4.55 -8.55
CA TYR A 21 -1.58 -4.18 -7.70
C TYR A 21 -0.36 -5.07 -7.95
N GLU A 22 -0.56 -6.38 -8.06
CA GLU A 22 0.50 -7.33 -8.38
C GLU A 22 1.13 -7.04 -9.74
N GLN A 23 0.33 -6.78 -10.76
CA GLN A 23 0.82 -6.40 -12.09
C GLN A 23 1.66 -5.11 -12.04
N ALA A 24 1.21 -4.09 -11.30
CA ALA A 24 1.96 -2.86 -11.11
C ALA A 24 3.32 -3.11 -10.41
N TRP A 25 3.33 -3.94 -9.35
CA TRP A 25 4.55 -4.31 -8.66
C TRP A 25 5.51 -5.12 -9.55
N GLN A 26 5.00 -6.07 -10.35
CA GLN A 26 5.82 -6.83 -11.30
C GLN A 26 6.42 -5.93 -12.39
N ARG A 27 5.68 -4.92 -12.85
CA ARG A 27 6.12 -3.99 -13.90
C ARG A 27 7.12 -2.96 -13.39
N PHE A 28 6.90 -2.39 -12.22
CA PHE A 28 7.65 -1.24 -11.71
C PHE A 28 8.61 -1.57 -10.56
N GLY A 29 8.53 -2.79 -10.03
CA GLY A 29 9.28 -3.21 -8.86
C GLY A 29 8.75 -2.61 -7.56
N GLY A 30 9.54 -2.78 -6.51
CA GLY A 30 9.24 -2.30 -5.17
C GLY A 30 10.11 -3.00 -4.13
N SER A 31 9.99 -2.60 -2.87
CA SER A 31 10.69 -3.27 -1.78
C SER A 31 9.90 -4.47 -1.24
N VAL A 32 10.52 -5.27 -0.37
CA VAL A 32 9.88 -6.43 0.28
C VAL A 32 8.57 -6.04 0.97
N ALA A 33 8.52 -4.86 1.60
CA ALA A 33 7.33 -4.38 2.30
C ALA A 33 6.18 -3.99 1.36
N THR A 34 6.43 -3.78 0.07
CA THR A 34 5.39 -3.56 -0.95
C THR A 34 5.11 -4.81 -1.78
N HIS A 35 5.87 -5.89 -1.60
CA HIS A 35 5.67 -7.11 -2.38
C HIS A 35 4.25 -7.67 -2.18
N PRO A 36 3.49 -8.01 -3.24
CA PRO A 36 2.09 -8.42 -3.16
C PRO A 36 1.83 -9.57 -2.19
N LEU A 37 2.67 -10.61 -2.25
CA LEU A 37 2.60 -11.74 -1.31
C LEU A 37 2.86 -11.34 0.15
N VAL A 38 3.83 -10.46 0.42
CA VAL A 38 4.14 -10.01 1.78
C VAL A 38 2.97 -9.21 2.35
N VAL A 39 2.46 -8.25 1.56
CA VAL A 39 1.29 -7.44 1.91
C VAL A 39 0.08 -8.33 2.19
N ALA A 40 -0.24 -9.25 1.29
CA ALA A 40 -1.41 -10.13 1.42
C ALA A 40 -1.30 -11.04 2.65
N ARG A 41 -0.15 -11.70 2.83
CA ARG A 41 0.07 -12.64 3.95
C ARG A 41 0.06 -11.94 5.30
N LEU A 42 0.74 -10.81 5.44
CA LEU A 42 0.78 -10.08 6.71
C LEU A 42 -0.53 -9.33 7.01
N SER A 43 -1.28 -8.91 5.99
CA SER A 43 -2.64 -8.38 6.17
C SER A 43 -3.61 -9.47 6.65
N ALA A 44 -3.55 -10.66 6.04
CA ALA A 44 -4.33 -11.81 6.51
C ALA A 44 -3.95 -12.22 7.93
N PHE A 45 -2.65 -12.33 8.23
CA PHE A 45 -2.14 -12.70 9.55
C PHE A 45 -2.51 -11.67 10.63
N SER A 46 -2.44 -10.38 10.31
CA SER A 46 -2.86 -9.33 11.23
C SER A 46 -4.38 -9.14 11.30
N GLY A 47 -5.16 -9.73 10.38
CA GLY A 47 -6.60 -9.48 10.27
C GLY A 47 -6.93 -8.01 10.01
N ILE A 48 -6.03 -7.25 9.38
CA ILE A 48 -6.26 -5.85 8.98
C ILE A 48 -6.51 -5.84 7.48
N ALA A 49 -7.69 -5.38 7.06
CA ALA A 49 -8.07 -5.35 5.66
C ALA A 49 -7.16 -4.40 4.86
N VAL A 50 -6.56 -4.93 3.80
CA VAL A 50 -5.77 -4.15 2.84
C VAL A 50 -6.65 -3.59 1.73
N ARG A 51 -6.37 -2.35 1.34
CA ARG A 51 -6.89 -1.72 0.14
C ARG A 51 -5.74 -1.40 -0.79
N TYR A 52 -5.93 -1.63 -2.08
CA TYR A 52 -4.98 -1.27 -3.11
C TYR A 52 -5.47 -0.05 -3.88
N LEU A 53 -4.56 0.87 -4.17
CA LEU A 53 -4.84 2.09 -4.90
C LEU A 53 -3.86 2.23 -6.06
N ALA A 54 -4.35 2.63 -7.23
CA ALA A 54 -3.54 3.05 -8.36
C ALA A 54 -3.61 4.56 -8.54
N TRP A 55 -2.53 5.14 -9.04
CA TRP A 55 -2.55 6.43 -9.71
C TRP A 55 -2.43 6.18 -11.20
N GLU A 56 -3.38 6.71 -11.96
CA GLU A 56 -3.49 6.49 -13.40
C GLU A 56 -3.22 7.77 -14.17
N GLN A 57 -2.54 7.64 -15.30
CA GLN A 57 -2.29 8.72 -16.25
C GLN A 57 -2.45 8.19 -17.67
N GLY A 58 -3.28 8.85 -18.48
CA GLY A 58 -3.52 8.41 -19.86
C GLY A 58 -4.18 7.03 -19.98
N GLY A 59 -4.90 6.57 -18.95
CA GLY A 59 -5.52 5.24 -18.91
C GLY A 59 -4.56 4.11 -18.51
N GLU A 60 -3.30 4.42 -18.17
CA GLU A 60 -2.34 3.44 -17.65
C GLU A 60 -2.07 3.65 -16.16
N VAL A 61 -1.92 2.56 -15.42
CA VAL A 61 -1.40 2.58 -14.04
C VAL A 61 0.05 3.02 -14.07
N LYS A 62 0.35 4.14 -13.40
CA LYS A 62 1.70 4.69 -13.25
C LYS A 62 2.30 4.47 -11.87
N ALA A 63 1.46 4.40 -10.84
CA ALA A 63 1.92 4.06 -9.50
C ALA A 63 0.86 3.24 -8.76
N ALA A 64 1.28 2.43 -7.79
CA ALA A 64 0.36 1.67 -6.95
C ALA A 64 0.81 1.64 -5.49
N ILE A 65 -0.14 1.68 -4.56
CA ILE A 65 0.11 1.58 -3.12
C ILE A 65 -0.86 0.60 -2.45
N ALA A 66 -0.37 -0.12 -1.46
CA ALA A 66 -1.18 -0.89 -0.52
C ALA A 66 -1.39 -0.09 0.77
N THR A 67 -2.60 -0.07 1.30
CA THR A 67 -2.97 0.74 2.46
C THR A 67 -3.76 -0.04 3.50
N TRP A 68 -3.53 0.29 4.77
CA TRP A 68 -4.39 -0.03 5.90
C TRP A 68 -5.07 1.24 6.37
N GLY A 69 -6.35 1.39 6.01
CA GLY A 69 -7.10 2.62 6.28
C GLY A 69 -6.48 3.84 5.59
N ARG A 70 -5.79 4.68 6.35
CA ARG A 70 -5.15 5.92 5.87
C ARG A 70 -3.63 5.86 5.77
N SER A 71 -3.04 4.76 6.22
CA SER A 71 -1.60 4.56 6.31
C SER A 71 -1.18 3.50 5.30
N LEU A 72 0.09 3.46 4.92
CA LEU A 72 0.60 2.37 4.10
C LEU A 72 0.43 1.03 4.85
N ALA A 73 0.13 -0.01 4.09
CA ALA A 73 0.01 -1.35 4.65
C ALA A 73 1.31 -1.73 5.36
N LEU A 74 1.20 -2.57 6.40
CA LEU A 74 2.33 -3.04 7.22
C LEU A 74 2.99 -1.96 8.09
N SER A 75 2.39 -0.77 8.20
CA SER A 75 2.91 0.26 9.09
C SER A 75 2.82 -0.13 10.57
N LYS A 76 3.91 0.11 11.30
CA LYS A 76 4.01 -0.16 12.74
C LYS A 76 2.94 0.57 13.56
N ASP A 77 2.55 1.77 13.12
CA ASP A 77 1.56 2.58 13.82
C ASP A 77 0.13 2.06 13.65
N GLU A 78 -0.22 1.49 12.50
CA GLU A 78 -1.52 0.82 12.36
C GLU A 78 -1.57 -0.48 13.18
N LEU A 79 -0.48 -1.25 13.24
CA LEU A 79 -0.41 -2.39 14.17
C LEU A 79 -0.68 -1.96 15.61
N LYS A 80 -0.05 -0.86 16.08
CA LYS A 80 -0.30 -0.31 17.43
C LYS A 80 -1.76 0.12 17.60
N ARG A 81 -2.34 0.85 16.63
CA ARG A 81 -3.74 1.32 16.66
C ARG A 81 -4.74 0.17 16.75
N HIS A 82 -4.42 -0.97 16.14
CA HIS A 82 -5.21 -2.20 16.20
C HIS A 82 -4.87 -3.11 17.40
N GLY A 83 -4.08 -2.65 18.37
CA GLY A 83 -3.69 -3.44 19.55
C GLY A 83 -2.73 -4.60 19.25
N LYS A 84 -2.11 -4.62 18.08
CA LYS A 84 -1.25 -5.70 17.53
C LYS A 84 0.22 -5.28 17.49
N LYS A 85 0.65 -4.44 18.43
CA LYS A 85 2.05 -3.98 18.51
C LYS A 85 2.98 -5.19 18.67
N GLY A 86 3.99 -5.28 17.81
CA GLY A 86 4.97 -6.37 17.86
C GLY A 86 4.51 -7.68 17.24
N LEU A 87 3.34 -7.72 16.58
CA LEU A 87 2.86 -8.91 15.87
C LEU A 87 3.86 -9.38 14.79
N PHE A 88 4.50 -8.43 14.14
CA PHE A 88 5.67 -8.61 13.30
C PHE A 88 6.48 -7.31 13.31
N ASP A 89 7.75 -7.39 12.89
CA ASP A 89 8.61 -6.24 12.70
C ASP A 89 9.32 -6.34 11.35
N LEU A 90 9.14 -5.33 10.51
CA LEU A 90 9.86 -5.17 9.24
C LEU A 90 11.09 -4.27 9.41
N GLY A 91 11.40 -3.87 10.65
CA GLY A 91 12.43 -2.90 10.96
C GLY A 91 12.07 -1.51 10.44
N ASN A 92 13.10 -0.67 10.27
CA ASN A 92 12.98 0.61 9.58
C ASN A 92 13.20 0.41 8.07
N ALA A 93 12.36 -0.41 7.45
CA ALA A 93 12.50 -0.77 6.04
C ALA A 93 12.43 0.49 5.16
N GLU A 94 13.39 0.63 4.26
CA GLU A 94 13.27 1.55 3.14
C GLU A 94 12.12 1.10 2.24
N LEU A 95 11.24 2.04 1.91
CA LEU A 95 10.06 1.76 1.11
C LEU A 95 10.30 2.20 -0.32
N ILE A 96 10.28 1.23 -1.24
CA ILE A 96 10.26 1.48 -2.67
C ILE A 96 8.86 1.12 -3.15
N LEU A 97 8.17 2.10 -3.73
CA LEU A 97 6.82 1.96 -4.25
C LEU A 97 6.86 1.48 -5.71
N PRO A 98 5.86 0.69 -6.15
CA PRO A 98 5.62 0.45 -7.57
C PRO A 98 5.26 1.76 -8.27
N VAL A 99 6.22 2.35 -8.96
CA VAL A 99 6.13 3.67 -9.58
C VAL A 99 6.90 3.61 -10.91
N ALA A 100 6.26 4.03 -11.99
CA ALA A 100 6.89 4.13 -13.30
C ALA A 100 8.05 5.15 -13.26
N ASN A 101 9.07 4.96 -14.10
CA ASN A 101 10.24 5.85 -14.11
C ASN A 101 10.00 7.19 -14.81
N ASP A 102 8.86 7.34 -15.48
CA ASP A 102 8.52 8.48 -16.35
C ASP A 102 7.54 9.48 -15.71
N ILE A 103 7.43 9.47 -14.38
CA ILE A 103 6.52 10.31 -13.59
C ILE A 103 7.24 11.10 -12.51
#